data_AF-A0A4Q2AWT8-F1
#
_entry.id   AF-A0A4Q2AWT8-F1
#
_cell.length_a   1.000
_cell.length_b   1.000
_cell.length_c   1.000
_cell.angle_alpha   90.00
_cell.angle_beta   90.00
_cell.angle_gamma   90.00
#
_symmetry.space_group_name_H-M   'P 1'
#
loop_
_entity.id
_entity.type
_entity.pdbx_description
1 polymer ?
#
loop_
_entity_poly.entity_id
_entity_poly.type
_entity_poly.pdbx_seq_one_letter_code
_entity_poly.pdbx_strand_id
1 'polypeptide(L)'
;MNFTKENIAFLPRQFVDKHMLITGQTGSGKTCTARSLIYQLQKENETVIILDPTGEYTKLPNMVVYTLGENTFIDPGSLEVKQLLRVLDIETSTLLTSKVEQAIESLKIQENIAGRKEVYLKLGLPIADYQDKVEKLKPWMNRYPFALLTKQSLEEFVVPKKDDTADYTLVGQVYDREKINQCWDDFMVLDRRIRGQCFLEMFGAKNQTGRSKYDIDYILSLFLEKRSMKRSLVLDLSRLKKYGNSQKYLMSLILKKILAKRMAAEFNFKVSLFIDEAHRYLPQNEFDMSENGFFQLLREGRKYGISLVLATQSPLDISPKLLSQISNFIIHRTSTLDELEYLNLEVPFEILNKLDVGQAVIYLYPKFYQKVNISLPEECG
;
A
#
# COMPACT_ATOMS: atom_id res chain seq x y z
N MET A 1 35.56 24.76 10.01
CA MET A 1 34.86 24.77 8.70
C MET A 1 33.75 25.81 8.80
N ASN A 2 33.66 26.74 7.84
CA ASN A 2 32.64 27.78 7.83
C ASN A 2 31.28 27.17 7.48
N PHE A 3 30.39 27.14 8.46
CA PHE A 3 29.02 26.65 8.32
C PHE A 3 28.14 27.76 7.72
N THR A 4 27.66 27.60 6.49
CA THR A 4 26.68 28.51 5.88
C THR A 4 25.27 28.15 6.38
N LYS A 5 24.58 29.13 6.98
CA LYS A 5 23.17 29.02 7.42
C LYS A 5 22.24 29.05 6.20
N GLU A 6 22.00 27.90 5.59
CA GLU A 6 21.00 27.78 4.52
C GLU A 6 19.72 27.14 5.07
N ASN A 7 18.57 27.63 4.59
CA ASN A 7 17.27 27.01 4.81
C ASN A 7 17.12 25.78 3.89
N ILE A 8 16.38 24.75 4.30
CA ILE A 8 16.05 23.58 3.45
C ILE A 8 15.54 23.96 2.05
N ALA A 9 14.96 25.17 1.91
CA ALA A 9 14.55 25.78 0.65
C ALA A 9 15.62 25.82 -0.46
N PHE A 10 16.88 25.52 -0.15
CA PHE A 10 17.98 25.44 -1.10
C PHE A 10 18.57 24.03 -1.20
N LEU A 11 17.77 22.97 -1.15
CA LEU A 11 18.21 21.65 -1.58
C LEU A 11 18.25 21.60 -3.14
N PRO A 12 19.44 21.58 -3.79
CA PRO A 12 19.58 21.24 -5.20
C PRO A 12 18.73 20.07 -5.67
N ARG A 13 18.13 20.22 -6.85
CA ARG A 13 17.27 19.23 -7.51
C ARG A 13 17.85 17.82 -7.58
N GLN A 14 19.18 17.73 -7.67
CA GLN A 14 19.96 16.49 -7.66
C GLN A 14 19.76 15.64 -6.37
N PHE A 15 19.19 16.22 -5.31
CA PHE A 15 18.95 15.60 -4.01
C PHE A 15 17.62 14.87 -3.88
N VAL A 16 16.62 15.24 -4.66
CA VAL A 16 15.30 14.61 -4.61
C VAL A 16 15.21 13.44 -5.61
N ASP A 17 16.22 13.32 -6.48
CA ASP A 17 16.31 12.23 -7.46
C ASP A 17 16.66 10.85 -6.88
N LYS A 18 17.07 10.80 -5.60
CA LYS A 18 17.43 9.56 -4.90
C LYS A 18 16.52 9.35 -3.69
N HIS A 19 16.45 8.11 -3.22
CA HIS A 19 15.75 7.81 -1.98
C HIS A 19 16.40 8.52 -0.79
N MET A 20 15.55 8.99 0.12
CA MET A 20 15.92 9.81 1.26
C MET A 20 15.35 9.24 2.55
N LEU A 21 16.13 9.30 3.63
CA LEU A 21 15.68 9.02 4.98
C LEU A 21 15.72 10.30 5.83
N ILE A 22 14.59 10.66 6.43
CA ILE A 22 14.47 11.70 7.45
C ILE A 22 14.41 11.00 8.81
N THR A 23 15.39 11.24 9.68
CA THR A 23 15.48 10.55 10.98
C THR A 23 15.85 11.47 12.14
N GLY A 24 15.59 11.03 13.37
CA GLY A 24 15.91 11.71 14.62
C GLY A 24 14.84 11.48 15.70
N GLN A 25 15.10 11.93 16.92
CA GLN A 25 14.22 11.70 18.08
C GLN A 25 12.83 12.36 17.93
N THR A 26 11.86 11.96 18.74
CA THR A 26 10.53 12.58 18.80
C THR A 26 10.63 14.08 19.12
N GLY A 27 9.81 14.89 18.45
CA GLY A 27 9.79 16.35 18.66
C GLY A 27 10.98 17.13 18.07
N SER A 28 11.91 16.48 17.37
CA SER A 28 13.10 17.14 16.80
C SER A 28 12.85 17.95 15.52
N GLY A 29 11.64 17.87 14.95
CA GLY A 29 11.23 18.62 13.76
C GLY A 29 11.07 17.81 12.47
N LYS A 30 11.14 16.48 12.50
CA LYS A 30 11.02 15.60 11.31
C LYS A 30 9.78 15.89 10.44
N THR A 31 8.61 15.96 11.05
CA THR A 31 7.36 16.26 10.34
C THR A 31 7.39 17.66 9.71
N CYS A 32 8.04 18.63 10.35
CA CYS A 32 8.24 19.96 9.76
C CYS A 32 9.15 19.91 8.53
N THR A 33 10.23 19.12 8.57
CA THR A 33 11.10 18.85 7.42
C THR A 33 10.33 18.20 6.27
N ALA A 34 9.58 17.14 6.54
CA ALA A 34 8.79 16.45 5.53
C ALA A 34 7.80 17.42 4.86
N ARG A 35 7.08 18.24 5.65
CA ARG A 35 6.16 19.27 5.16
C ARG A 35 6.86 20.34 4.31
N SER A 36 8.01 20.85 4.78
CA SER A 36 8.81 21.85 4.06
C SER A 36 9.27 21.30 2.71
N LEU A 37 9.74 20.05 2.67
CA LEU A 37 10.15 19.38 1.44
C LEU A 37 8.97 19.17 0.48
N ILE A 38 7.83 18.68 0.97
CA ILE A 38 6.61 18.51 0.16
C ILE A 38 6.22 19.84 -0.50
N TYR A 39 6.20 20.93 0.27
CA TYR A 39 5.85 22.25 -0.24
C TYR A 39 6.83 22.77 -1.30
N GLN A 40 8.14 22.55 -1.11
CA GLN A 40 9.14 22.91 -2.10
C GLN A 40 8.93 22.14 -3.41
N LEU A 41 8.71 20.83 -3.32
CA LEU A 41 8.46 19.98 -4.49
C LEU A 41 7.20 20.38 -5.26
N GLN A 42 6.15 20.81 -4.54
CA GLN A 42 4.96 21.38 -5.15
C GLN A 42 5.25 22.66 -5.94
N LYS A 43 6.08 23.56 -5.39
CA LYS A 43 6.50 24.80 -6.09
C LYS A 43 7.28 24.50 -7.37
N GLU A 44 8.04 23.42 -7.38
CA GLU A 44 8.81 22.97 -8.55
C GLU A 44 7.97 22.16 -9.58
N ASN A 45 6.66 22.05 -9.37
CA ASN A 45 5.72 21.25 -10.16
C ASN A 45 6.10 19.75 -10.23
N GLU A 46 6.73 19.23 -9.18
CA GLU A 46 6.94 17.79 -9.03
C GLU A 46 5.67 17.13 -8.50
N THR A 47 5.38 15.93 -8.99
CA THR A 47 4.22 15.18 -8.48
C THR A 47 4.59 14.52 -7.16
N VAL A 48 3.87 14.89 -6.11
CA VAL A 48 4.07 14.31 -4.77
C VAL A 48 2.87 13.43 -4.43
N ILE A 49 3.15 12.23 -3.94
CA ILE A 49 2.16 11.29 -3.42
C ILE A 49 2.56 10.94 -1.98
N ILE A 50 1.63 11.11 -1.05
CA ILE A 50 1.82 10.82 0.37
C ILE A 50 0.96 9.59 0.68
N LEU A 51 1.59 8.51 1.14
CA LEU A 51 0.87 7.39 1.76
C LEU A 51 0.79 7.69 3.25
N ASP A 52 -0.40 8.00 3.73
CA ASP A 52 -0.62 8.55 5.06
C ASP A 52 -1.37 7.54 5.95
N PRO A 53 -0.65 6.63 6.63
CA PRO A 53 -1.27 5.62 7.47
C PRO A 53 -1.73 6.16 8.84
N THR A 54 -1.38 7.40 9.20
CA THR A 54 -1.76 8.03 10.47
C THR A 54 -2.84 9.10 10.30
N GLY A 55 -2.98 9.69 9.11
CA GLY A 55 -3.96 10.72 8.76
C GLY A 55 -3.46 12.16 9.02
N GLU A 56 -2.17 12.33 9.32
CA GLU A 56 -1.57 13.61 9.75
C GLU A 56 -1.34 14.61 8.60
N TYR A 57 -1.38 14.15 7.35
CA TYR A 57 -1.12 14.95 6.15
C TYR A 57 -2.40 15.39 5.43
N THR A 58 -3.57 14.91 5.88
CA THR A 58 -4.89 15.21 5.30
C THR A 58 -5.29 16.70 5.32
N LYS A 59 -4.71 17.49 6.24
CA LYS A 59 -5.03 18.92 6.40
C LYS A 59 -4.06 19.86 5.68
N LEU A 60 -3.06 19.34 4.98
CA LEU A 60 -2.09 20.19 4.29
C LEU A 60 -2.74 20.92 3.11
N PRO A 61 -2.35 22.19 2.86
CA PRO A 61 -2.85 22.95 1.73
C PRO A 61 -2.42 22.32 0.40
N ASN A 62 -3.18 22.57 -0.67
CA ASN A 62 -2.91 22.08 -2.03
C ASN A 62 -2.83 20.54 -2.15
N MET A 63 -3.50 19.82 -1.25
CA MET A 63 -3.64 18.36 -1.31
C MET A 63 -4.98 17.95 -1.91
N VAL A 64 -4.94 16.90 -2.72
CA VAL A 64 -6.11 16.10 -3.08
C VAL A 64 -6.11 14.87 -2.19
N VAL A 65 -7.11 14.77 -1.30
CA VAL A 65 -7.18 13.74 -0.28
C VAL A 65 -8.18 12.66 -0.67
N TYR A 66 -7.70 11.42 -0.68
CA TYR A 66 -8.49 10.23 -0.93
C TYR A 66 -8.34 9.29 0.26
N THR A 67 -9.41 9.14 1.03
CA THR A 67 -9.47 8.31 2.23
C THR A 67 -10.07 6.96 1.86
N LEU A 68 -9.28 5.91 2.08
CA LEU A 68 -9.66 4.55 1.73
C LEU A 68 -10.83 4.05 2.57
N GLY A 69 -11.86 3.54 1.90
CA GLY A 69 -13.13 3.15 2.48
C GLY A 69 -14.18 4.27 2.55
N GLU A 70 -13.79 5.54 2.41
CA GLU A 70 -14.72 6.66 2.48
C GLU A 70 -15.09 7.17 1.09
N ASN A 71 -14.14 7.78 0.37
CA ASN A 71 -14.31 8.31 -0.98
C ASN A 71 -13.53 7.51 -2.03
N THR A 72 -12.71 6.54 -1.57
CA THR A 72 -11.88 5.67 -2.40
C THR A 72 -12.09 4.22 -2.01
N PHE A 73 -11.99 3.31 -2.97
CA PHE A 73 -12.05 1.88 -2.74
C PHE A 73 -10.97 1.16 -3.55
N ILE A 74 -10.73 -0.10 -3.21
CA ILE A 74 -9.92 -1.03 -4.01
C ILE A 74 -10.89 -2.01 -4.64
N ASP A 75 -10.88 -2.18 -5.96
CA ASP A 75 -11.63 -3.28 -6.57
C ASP A 75 -10.98 -4.61 -6.11
N PRO A 76 -11.67 -5.45 -5.33
CA PRO A 76 -11.10 -6.71 -4.86
C PRO A 76 -10.83 -7.67 -6.03
N GLY A 77 -11.51 -7.50 -7.17
CA GLY A 77 -11.25 -8.28 -8.38
C GLY A 77 -9.96 -7.92 -9.11
N SER A 78 -9.33 -6.79 -8.74
CA SER A 78 -8.00 -6.40 -9.22
C SER A 78 -6.85 -7.05 -8.45
N LEU A 79 -7.16 -7.79 -7.37
CA LEU A 79 -6.18 -8.41 -6.49
C LEU A 79 -6.07 -9.91 -6.76
N GLU A 80 -4.86 -10.43 -6.66
CA GLU A 80 -4.67 -11.89 -6.54
C GLU A 80 -5.27 -12.37 -5.21
N VAL A 81 -5.77 -13.61 -5.19
CA VAL A 81 -6.43 -14.18 -4.00
C VAL A 81 -5.53 -14.15 -2.77
N LYS A 82 -4.24 -14.47 -2.93
CA LYS A 82 -3.25 -14.40 -1.85
C LYS A 82 -3.06 -12.96 -1.33
N GLN A 83 -3.10 -11.97 -2.21
CA GLN A 83 -2.99 -10.56 -1.82
C GLN A 83 -4.24 -10.12 -1.06
N LEU A 84 -5.43 -10.49 -1.54
CA LEU A 84 -6.69 -10.22 -0.86
C LEU A 84 -6.71 -10.83 0.56
N LEU A 85 -6.37 -12.11 0.70
CA LEU A 85 -6.33 -12.81 1.98
C LEU A 85 -5.29 -12.21 2.94
N ARG A 86 -4.10 -11.82 2.45
CA ARG A 86 -3.09 -11.12 3.26
C ARG A 86 -3.59 -9.75 3.73
N VAL A 87 -4.27 -8.97 2.88
CA VAL A 87 -4.88 -7.68 3.30
C VAL A 87 -5.98 -7.89 4.34
N LEU A 88 -6.76 -8.97 4.23
CA LEU A 88 -7.73 -9.38 5.24
C LEU A 88 -7.09 -9.94 6.52
N ASP A 89 -5.76 -10.10 6.54
CA ASP A 89 -4.98 -10.65 7.65
C ASP A 89 -5.46 -12.06 8.01
N ILE A 90 -5.56 -12.90 6.97
CA ILE A 90 -5.97 -14.31 7.02
C ILE A 90 -4.79 -15.16 6.59
N GLU A 91 -4.45 -16.15 7.42
CA GLU A 91 -3.44 -17.14 7.08
C GLU A 91 -3.93 -18.03 5.95
N THR A 92 -3.10 -18.21 4.92
CA THR A 92 -3.50 -18.91 3.71
C THR A 92 -3.23 -20.39 3.83
N SER A 93 -4.28 -21.20 4.02
CA SER A 93 -4.23 -22.63 3.71
C SER A 93 -4.43 -22.85 2.20
N THR A 94 -3.84 -23.93 1.65
CA THR A 94 -3.99 -24.27 0.22
C THR A 94 -5.46 -24.52 -0.14
N LEU A 95 -6.19 -25.19 0.74
CA LEU A 95 -7.62 -25.47 0.56
C LEU A 95 -8.45 -24.18 0.55
N LEU A 96 -8.31 -23.31 1.56
CA LEU A 96 -9.05 -22.05 1.62
C LEU A 96 -8.76 -21.18 0.40
N THR A 97 -7.47 -21.04 0.06
CA THR A 97 -7.03 -20.20 -1.08
C THR A 97 -7.69 -20.68 -2.38
N SER A 98 -7.67 -21.99 -2.64
CA SER A 98 -8.30 -22.57 -3.84
C SER A 98 -9.82 -22.38 -3.87
N LYS A 99 -10.49 -22.45 -2.71
CA LYS A 99 -11.94 -22.27 -2.62
C LYS A 99 -12.37 -20.81 -2.76
N VAL A 100 -11.59 -19.89 -2.21
CA VAL A 100 -11.81 -18.44 -2.42
C VAL A 100 -11.57 -18.07 -3.88
N GLU A 101 -10.58 -18.67 -4.55
CA GLU A 101 -10.32 -18.47 -5.98
C GLU A 101 -11.51 -18.91 -6.85
N GLN A 102 -12.00 -20.14 -6.64
CA GLN A 102 -13.21 -20.65 -7.30
C GLN A 102 -14.44 -19.77 -7.02
N ALA A 103 -14.57 -19.28 -5.79
CA ALA A 103 -15.69 -18.43 -5.40
C ALA A 103 -15.67 -17.06 -6.09
N ILE A 104 -14.49 -16.45 -6.26
CA ILE A 104 -14.36 -15.19 -6.99
C ILE A 104 -14.78 -15.38 -8.45
N GLU A 105 -14.35 -16.46 -9.12
CA GLU A 105 -14.79 -16.77 -10.49
C GLU A 105 -16.32 -16.94 -10.55
N SER A 106 -16.90 -17.73 -9.66
CA SER A 106 -18.35 -17.95 -9.57
C SER A 106 -19.15 -16.65 -9.38
N LEU A 107 -18.68 -15.77 -8.48
CA LEU A 107 -19.34 -14.49 -8.24
C LEU A 107 -19.14 -13.50 -9.40
N LYS A 108 -17.98 -13.54 -10.08
CA LYS A 108 -17.76 -12.77 -11.32
C LYS A 108 -18.71 -13.24 -12.42
N ILE A 109 -18.96 -14.55 -12.55
CA ILE A 109 -19.96 -15.09 -13.49
C ILE A 109 -21.36 -14.53 -13.16
N GLN A 110 -21.78 -14.61 -11.90
CA GLN A 110 -23.10 -14.12 -11.50
C GLN A 110 -23.29 -12.63 -11.78
N GLU A 111 -22.31 -11.79 -11.42
CA GLU A 111 -22.45 -10.34 -11.60
C GLU A 111 -22.29 -9.91 -13.07
N ASN A 112 -21.31 -10.45 -13.81
CA ASN A 112 -20.97 -9.94 -15.14
C ASN A 112 -21.69 -10.66 -16.29
N ILE A 113 -22.07 -11.93 -16.12
CA ILE A 113 -22.74 -12.71 -17.17
C ILE A 113 -24.24 -12.81 -16.89
N ALA A 114 -24.63 -13.15 -15.66
CA ALA A 114 -26.05 -13.30 -15.29
C ALA A 114 -26.70 -11.98 -14.84
N GLY A 115 -25.92 -10.94 -14.51
CA GLY A 115 -26.43 -9.66 -14.01
C GLY A 115 -27.04 -9.72 -12.61
N ARG A 116 -26.68 -10.73 -11.80
CA ARG A 116 -27.25 -10.98 -10.47
C ARG A 116 -26.19 -10.81 -9.38
N LYS A 117 -26.61 -10.33 -8.21
CA LYS A 117 -25.75 -10.14 -7.02
C LYS A 117 -26.13 -11.12 -5.93
N GLU A 118 -26.00 -12.40 -6.24
CA GLU A 118 -26.34 -13.53 -5.37
C GLU A 118 -25.29 -14.63 -5.50
N VAL A 119 -25.32 -15.59 -4.57
CA VAL A 119 -24.47 -16.78 -4.61
C VAL A 119 -24.80 -17.60 -5.87
N TYR A 120 -23.77 -18.05 -6.58
CA TYR A 120 -23.91 -18.97 -7.69
C TYR A 120 -24.07 -20.39 -7.16
N LEU A 121 -25.31 -20.89 -7.16
CA LEU A 121 -25.59 -22.27 -6.75
C LEU A 121 -25.03 -23.25 -7.78
N LYS A 122 -24.18 -24.18 -7.32
CA LYS A 122 -23.51 -25.21 -8.11
C LYS A 122 -24.09 -26.60 -7.90
N LEU A 123 -24.86 -26.81 -6.82
CA LEU A 123 -25.53 -28.07 -6.55
C LEU A 123 -26.53 -28.41 -7.67
N GLY A 124 -26.28 -29.52 -8.36
CA GLY A 124 -27.08 -29.98 -9.49
C GLY A 124 -26.90 -29.17 -10.78
N LEU A 125 -25.91 -28.28 -10.84
CA LEU A 125 -25.63 -27.48 -12.03
C LEU A 125 -24.93 -28.34 -13.11
N PRO A 126 -25.42 -28.38 -14.36
CA PRO A 126 -24.70 -29.03 -15.45
C PRO A 126 -23.32 -28.40 -15.70
N ILE A 127 -22.29 -29.23 -15.89
CA ILE A 127 -20.93 -28.77 -16.18
C ILE A 127 -20.90 -27.96 -17.47
N ALA A 128 -21.65 -28.37 -18.50
CA ALA A 128 -21.73 -27.65 -19.78
C ALA A 128 -22.20 -26.20 -19.60
N ASP A 129 -23.24 -25.99 -18.77
CA ASP A 129 -23.77 -24.65 -18.47
C ASP A 129 -22.78 -23.80 -17.68
N TYR A 130 -22.00 -24.43 -16.78
CA TYR A 130 -20.92 -23.75 -16.06
C TYR A 130 -19.80 -23.34 -17.01
N GLN A 131 -19.32 -24.26 -17.84
CA GLN A 131 -18.22 -24.03 -18.80
C GLN A 131 -18.56 -22.94 -19.82
N ASP A 132 -19.77 -22.96 -20.38
CA ASP A 132 -20.24 -21.91 -21.30
C ASP A 132 -20.17 -20.51 -20.66
N LYS A 133 -20.50 -20.39 -19.37
CA LYS A 133 -20.39 -19.10 -18.65
C LYS A 133 -18.95 -18.72 -18.32
N VAL A 134 -18.09 -19.68 -17.99
CA VAL A 134 -16.65 -19.44 -17.78
C VAL A 134 -16.01 -18.91 -19.06
N GLU A 135 -16.31 -19.50 -20.23
CA GLU A 135 -15.77 -19.04 -21.53
C GLU A 135 -16.22 -17.62 -21.92
N LYS A 136 -17.42 -17.23 -21.46
CA LYS A 136 -17.95 -15.87 -21.63
C LYS A 136 -17.27 -14.86 -20.71
N LEU A 137 -16.73 -15.29 -19.57
CA LEU A 137 -16.03 -14.41 -18.64
C LEU A 137 -14.72 -13.92 -19.25
N LYS A 138 -14.54 -12.60 -19.31
CA LYS A 138 -13.33 -11.97 -19.89
C LYS A 138 -12.40 -11.43 -18.81
N PRO A 139 -11.07 -11.32 -19.05
CA PRO A 139 -10.11 -10.90 -18.01
C PRO A 139 -10.39 -9.54 -17.36
N TRP A 140 -11.04 -8.61 -18.07
CA TRP A 140 -11.41 -7.29 -17.52
C TRP A 140 -12.71 -7.29 -16.69
N MET A 141 -13.45 -8.40 -16.65
CA MET A 141 -14.70 -8.54 -15.89
C MET A 141 -14.40 -8.84 -14.42
N ASN A 142 -13.87 -7.83 -13.72
CA ASN A 142 -13.35 -8.01 -12.37
C ASN A 142 -14.39 -7.84 -11.26
N ARG A 143 -15.56 -7.29 -11.56
CA ARG A 143 -16.58 -6.98 -10.54
C ARG A 143 -17.21 -8.24 -9.97
N TYR A 144 -17.32 -8.29 -8.65
CA TYR A 144 -18.11 -9.30 -7.96
C TYR A 144 -18.60 -8.75 -6.59
N PRO A 145 -19.72 -9.26 -6.04
CA PRO A 145 -20.21 -8.83 -4.74
C PRO A 145 -19.32 -9.38 -3.61
N PHE A 146 -18.31 -8.60 -3.21
CA PHE A 146 -17.35 -8.96 -2.14
C PHE A 146 -18.00 -9.49 -0.86
N ALA A 147 -19.14 -8.92 -0.45
CA ALA A 147 -19.87 -9.33 0.75
C ALA A 147 -20.42 -10.78 0.69
N LEU A 148 -20.50 -11.38 -0.50
CA LEU A 148 -20.94 -12.77 -0.70
C LEU A 148 -19.78 -13.76 -0.76
N LEU A 149 -18.53 -13.30 -0.71
CA LEU A 149 -17.35 -14.14 -0.95
C LEU A 149 -17.27 -15.34 0.01
N THR A 150 -17.53 -15.15 1.31
CA THR A 150 -17.55 -16.28 2.26
C THR A 150 -18.63 -17.29 1.93
N LYS A 151 -19.85 -16.82 1.63
CA LYS A 151 -20.98 -17.70 1.29
C LYS A 151 -20.70 -18.47 0.01
N GLN A 152 -20.16 -17.82 -1.01
CA GLN A 152 -19.77 -18.50 -2.24
C GLN A 152 -18.66 -19.51 -1.98
N SER A 153 -17.65 -19.17 -1.18
CA SER A 153 -16.54 -20.08 -0.86
C SER A 153 -17.01 -21.39 -0.20
N LEU A 154 -18.08 -21.34 0.60
CA LEU A 154 -18.74 -22.54 1.13
C LEU A 154 -19.50 -23.32 0.04
N GLU A 155 -20.14 -22.63 -0.90
CA GLU A 155 -20.81 -23.24 -2.05
C GLU A 155 -19.83 -24.00 -2.96
N GLU A 156 -18.55 -23.60 -2.99
CA GLU A 156 -17.52 -24.32 -3.76
C GLU A 156 -17.18 -25.72 -3.21
N PHE A 157 -17.75 -26.15 -2.08
CA PHE A 157 -17.61 -27.51 -1.55
C PHE A 157 -18.63 -28.50 -2.11
N VAL A 158 -19.41 -28.11 -3.11
CA VAL A 158 -20.23 -29.04 -3.89
C VAL A 158 -19.32 -30.01 -4.65
N VAL A 159 -19.58 -31.31 -4.49
CA VAL A 159 -18.82 -32.43 -5.07
C VAL A 159 -19.77 -33.52 -5.58
N PRO A 160 -19.33 -34.40 -6.50
CA PRO A 160 -20.09 -35.59 -6.88
C PRO A 160 -20.40 -36.48 -5.68
N LYS A 161 -21.43 -37.33 -5.79
CA LYS A 161 -21.64 -38.39 -4.80
C LYS A 161 -20.46 -39.36 -4.79
N LYS A 162 -20.27 -40.05 -3.65
CA LYS A 162 -19.21 -41.06 -3.49
C LYS A 162 -19.65 -42.47 -3.89
N ASP A 163 -20.91 -42.66 -4.24
CA ASP A 163 -21.51 -43.94 -4.63
C ASP A 163 -21.71 -44.03 -6.16
N ASP A 164 -22.17 -45.18 -6.64
CA ASP A 164 -22.42 -45.43 -8.06
C ASP A 164 -23.57 -44.58 -8.65
N THR A 165 -24.23 -43.75 -7.83
CA THR A 165 -25.25 -42.79 -8.29
C THR A 165 -24.66 -41.41 -8.60
N ALA A 166 -23.33 -41.30 -8.64
CA ALA A 166 -22.63 -40.11 -9.06
C ALA A 166 -22.94 -39.76 -10.53
N ASP A 167 -23.28 -38.50 -10.76
CA ASP A 167 -23.49 -37.95 -12.10
C ASP A 167 -22.39 -36.93 -12.38
N TYR A 168 -21.40 -37.36 -13.15
CA TYR A 168 -20.24 -36.54 -13.53
C TYR A 168 -20.54 -35.53 -14.65
N THR A 169 -21.79 -35.43 -15.11
CA THR A 169 -22.22 -34.33 -15.97
C THR A 169 -22.61 -33.08 -15.17
N LEU A 170 -22.70 -33.19 -13.84
CA LEU A 170 -23.02 -32.11 -12.91
C LEU A 170 -21.76 -31.64 -12.17
N VAL A 171 -21.69 -30.34 -11.86
CA VAL A 171 -20.58 -29.74 -11.10
C VAL A 171 -20.45 -30.40 -9.71
N GLY A 172 -21.58 -30.74 -9.11
CA GLY A 172 -21.66 -31.69 -8.02
C GLY A 172 -23.08 -31.85 -7.49
N GLN A 173 -23.23 -32.77 -6.54
CA GLN A 173 -24.52 -33.31 -6.11
C GLN A 173 -24.71 -33.24 -4.59
N VAL A 174 -23.62 -33.15 -3.82
CA VAL A 174 -23.61 -33.08 -2.35
C VAL A 174 -22.51 -32.13 -1.87
N TYR A 175 -22.62 -31.64 -0.63
CA TYR A 175 -21.55 -30.85 -0.02
C TYR A 175 -20.54 -31.75 0.70
N ASP A 176 -19.24 -31.48 0.50
CA ASP A 176 -18.14 -32.13 1.22
C ASP A 176 -18.07 -31.60 2.67
N ARG A 177 -18.98 -32.10 3.53
CA ARG A 177 -19.10 -31.67 4.92
C ARG A 177 -17.82 -31.90 5.74
N GLU A 178 -17.07 -32.94 5.41
CA GLU A 178 -15.82 -33.26 6.09
C GLU A 178 -14.80 -32.15 5.88
N LYS A 179 -14.57 -31.74 4.62
CA LYS A 179 -13.65 -30.64 4.33
C LYS A 179 -14.16 -29.28 4.78
N ILE A 180 -15.48 -29.03 4.72
CA ILE A 180 -16.06 -27.80 5.30
C ILE A 180 -15.72 -27.71 6.79
N ASN A 181 -15.92 -28.80 7.54
CA ASN A 181 -15.60 -28.83 8.96
C ASN A 181 -14.09 -28.65 9.22
N GLN A 182 -13.21 -29.19 8.37
CA GLN A 182 -11.76 -29.03 8.49
C GLN A 182 -11.28 -27.59 8.34
N CYS A 183 -11.99 -26.73 7.60
CA CYS A 183 -11.63 -25.32 7.39
C CYS A 183 -12.68 -24.35 7.95
N TRP A 184 -13.51 -24.80 8.88
CA TRP A 184 -14.60 -24.01 9.42
C TRP A 184 -14.11 -22.74 10.13
N ASP A 185 -13.05 -22.85 10.92
CA ASP A 185 -12.48 -21.72 11.66
C ASP A 185 -11.93 -20.65 10.71
N ASP A 186 -11.24 -21.05 9.64
CA ASP A 186 -10.78 -20.16 8.56
C ASP A 186 -11.96 -19.39 7.96
N PHE A 187 -13.09 -20.07 7.70
CA PHE A 187 -14.31 -19.42 7.19
C PHE A 187 -14.94 -18.45 8.18
N MET A 188 -14.93 -18.75 9.48
CA MET A 188 -15.43 -17.84 10.50
C MET A 188 -14.56 -16.58 10.60
N VAL A 189 -13.23 -16.72 10.47
CA VAL A 189 -12.32 -15.57 10.40
C VAL A 189 -12.58 -14.76 9.13
N LEU A 190 -12.70 -15.42 7.97
CA LEU A 190 -13.01 -14.79 6.69
C LEU A 190 -14.34 -14.01 6.75
N ASP A 191 -15.43 -14.65 7.21
CA ASP A 191 -16.75 -14.03 7.35
C ASP A 191 -16.69 -12.80 8.27
N ARG A 192 -16.03 -12.92 9.43
CA ARG A 192 -15.87 -11.81 10.37
C ARG A 192 -15.12 -10.63 9.74
N ARG A 193 -14.05 -10.89 9.00
CA ARG A 193 -13.26 -9.86 8.31
C ARG A 193 -14.07 -9.20 7.19
N ILE A 194 -14.71 -9.99 6.34
CA ILE A 194 -15.50 -9.50 5.20
C ILE A 194 -16.69 -8.68 5.66
N ARG A 195 -17.41 -9.11 6.71
CA ARG A 195 -18.54 -8.35 7.26
C ARG A 195 -18.12 -7.14 8.09
N GLY A 196 -16.85 -7.03 8.43
CA GLY A 196 -16.29 -5.87 9.11
C GLY A 196 -16.50 -4.61 8.27
N GLN A 197 -17.14 -3.59 8.86
CA GLN A 197 -17.49 -2.36 8.16
C GLN A 197 -16.30 -1.71 7.44
N CYS A 198 -15.11 -1.75 8.04
CA CYS A 198 -13.88 -1.24 7.43
C CYS A 198 -13.58 -1.89 6.07
N PHE A 199 -13.63 -3.22 5.99
CA PHE A 199 -13.31 -3.95 4.76
C PHE A 199 -14.44 -3.89 3.72
N LEU A 200 -15.71 -3.94 4.15
CA LEU A 200 -16.85 -3.70 3.25
C LEU A 200 -16.75 -2.35 2.56
N GLU A 201 -16.38 -1.32 3.32
CA GLU A 201 -16.20 0.01 2.79
C GLU A 201 -14.96 0.12 1.91
N MET A 202 -13.86 -0.51 2.28
CA MET A 202 -12.61 -0.50 1.52
C MET A 202 -12.73 -1.19 0.16
N PHE A 203 -13.47 -2.29 0.07
CA PHE A 203 -13.65 -3.05 -1.17
C PHE A 203 -14.97 -2.76 -1.90
N GLY A 204 -15.84 -1.94 -1.31
CA GLY A 204 -17.13 -1.58 -1.88
C GLY A 204 -17.08 -0.29 -2.69
N ALA A 205 -17.49 -0.35 -3.95
CA ALA A 205 -17.52 0.80 -4.87
C ALA A 205 -18.53 1.92 -4.49
N LYS A 206 -19.39 1.66 -3.50
CA LYS A 206 -20.33 2.66 -2.96
C LYS A 206 -20.05 2.89 -1.47
N ASN A 207 -20.30 4.12 -1.00
CA ASN A 207 -20.28 4.43 0.42
C ASN A 207 -21.65 4.13 1.06
N GLN A 208 -21.76 4.35 2.38
CA GLN A 208 -23.00 4.10 3.14
C GLN A 208 -24.20 4.92 2.65
N THR A 209 -23.98 6.08 2.02
CA THR A 209 -25.03 6.93 1.45
C THR A 209 -25.36 6.58 -0.01
N GLY A 210 -24.76 5.51 -0.56
CA GLY A 210 -24.97 5.04 -1.92
C GLY A 210 -24.20 5.80 -3.00
N ARG A 211 -23.39 6.80 -2.64
CA ARG A 211 -22.54 7.54 -3.59
C ARG A 211 -21.37 6.67 -4.05
N SER A 212 -21.04 6.79 -5.33
CA SER A 212 -19.89 6.14 -5.93
C SER A 212 -18.59 6.66 -5.34
N LYS A 213 -17.67 5.74 -5.06
CA LYS A 213 -16.27 6.02 -4.72
C LYS A 213 -15.41 5.93 -5.97
N TYR A 214 -14.20 6.46 -5.89
CA TYR A 214 -13.19 6.31 -6.94
C TYR A 214 -12.33 5.07 -6.67
N ASP A 215 -11.98 4.35 -7.72
CA ASP A 215 -11.02 3.24 -7.62
C ASP A 215 -9.62 3.82 -7.36
N ILE A 216 -8.89 3.24 -6.40
CA ILE A 216 -7.50 3.62 -6.12
C ILE A 216 -6.62 3.49 -7.36
N ASP A 217 -6.83 2.49 -8.21
CA ASP A 217 -6.01 2.29 -9.41
C ASP A 217 -6.25 3.42 -10.42
N TYR A 218 -7.48 3.92 -10.52
CA TYR A 218 -7.80 5.10 -11.31
C TYR A 218 -7.11 6.35 -10.73
N ILE A 219 -7.23 6.59 -9.42
CA ILE A 219 -6.60 7.73 -8.75
C ILE A 219 -5.09 7.71 -8.97
N LEU A 220 -4.43 6.57 -8.73
CA LEU A 220 -2.99 6.42 -8.95
C LEU A 220 -2.61 6.75 -10.40
N SER A 221 -3.41 6.30 -11.37
CA SER A 221 -3.16 6.60 -12.80
C SER A 221 -3.17 8.09 -13.09
N LEU A 222 -4.08 8.87 -12.47
CA LEU A 222 -4.14 10.33 -12.64
C LEU A 222 -2.85 11.05 -12.23
N PHE A 223 -2.12 10.53 -11.23
CA PHE A 223 -0.90 11.15 -10.71
C PHE A 223 0.38 10.48 -11.23
N LEU A 224 0.32 9.25 -11.74
CA LEU A 224 1.50 8.51 -12.19
C LEU A 224 1.72 8.57 -13.70
N GLU A 225 0.68 8.80 -14.50
CA GLU A 225 0.75 8.78 -15.96
C GLU A 225 0.79 10.20 -16.57
N LYS A 226 0.28 11.19 -15.85
CA LYS A 226 0.27 12.60 -16.26
C LYS A 226 0.85 13.46 -15.16
N ARG A 227 1.64 14.49 -15.52
CA ARG A 227 2.15 15.46 -14.55
C ARG A 227 0.97 16.23 -13.96
N SER A 228 0.80 16.14 -12.64
CA SER A 228 -0.14 16.99 -11.92
C SER A 228 0.45 18.40 -11.80
N MET A 229 -0.26 19.42 -12.31
CA MET A 229 0.13 20.81 -12.09
C MET A 229 -0.36 21.27 -10.71
N LYS A 230 0.59 21.43 -9.77
CA LYS A 230 0.41 22.04 -8.43
C LYS A 230 -0.44 21.29 -7.39
N ARG A 231 -0.94 20.08 -7.68
CA ARG A 231 -1.71 19.30 -6.70
C ARG A 231 -0.98 18.01 -6.35
N SER A 232 -0.84 17.77 -5.04
CA SER A 232 -0.27 16.52 -4.51
C SER A 232 -1.37 15.59 -4.05
N LEU A 233 -1.12 14.29 -4.09
CA LEU A 233 -2.04 13.26 -3.65
C LEU A 233 -1.74 12.87 -2.19
N VAL A 234 -2.76 12.83 -1.35
CA VAL A 234 -2.73 12.13 -0.06
C VAL A 234 -3.63 10.92 -0.15
N LEU A 235 -3.06 9.73 0.00
CA LEU A 235 -3.79 8.48 0.19
C LEU A 235 -3.84 8.19 1.69
N ASP A 236 -4.97 8.53 2.30
CA ASP A 236 -5.22 8.34 3.73
C ASP A 236 -5.67 6.91 4.02
N LEU A 237 -4.83 6.19 4.79
CA LEU A 237 -5.02 4.81 5.21
C LEU A 237 -5.28 4.69 6.72
N SER A 238 -5.52 5.81 7.42
CA SER A 238 -5.67 5.88 8.88
C SER A 238 -6.81 5.03 9.43
N ARG A 239 -7.83 4.73 8.62
CA ARG A 239 -8.94 3.84 8.99
C ARG A 239 -8.49 2.40 9.29
N LEU A 240 -7.33 1.98 8.76
CA LEU A 240 -6.72 0.69 9.02
C LEU A 240 -5.78 0.67 10.23
N LYS A 241 -5.64 1.76 10.98
CA LYS A 241 -4.74 1.84 12.15
C LYS A 241 -4.97 0.73 13.19
N LYS A 242 -6.22 0.28 13.35
CA LYS A 242 -6.60 -0.84 14.25
C LYS A 242 -6.24 -2.22 13.68
N TYR A 243 -5.96 -2.30 12.38
CA TYR A 243 -5.61 -3.51 11.63
C TYR A 243 -4.16 -3.41 11.15
N GLY A 244 -3.21 -3.39 12.10
CA GLY A 244 -1.80 -3.11 11.82
C GLY A 244 -1.22 -3.95 10.67
N ASN A 245 -1.38 -5.27 10.71
CA ASN A 245 -0.90 -6.17 9.64
C ASN A 245 -1.55 -5.87 8.29
N SER A 246 -2.87 -5.73 8.24
CA SER A 246 -3.62 -5.34 7.03
C SER A 246 -3.08 -4.03 6.44
N GLN A 247 -2.80 -3.04 7.29
CA GLN A 247 -2.23 -1.75 6.88
C GLN A 247 -0.83 -1.92 6.27
N LYS A 248 0.05 -2.73 6.89
CA LYS A 248 1.39 -3.04 6.35
C LYS A 248 1.31 -3.72 4.98
N TYR A 249 0.49 -4.76 4.85
CA TYR A 249 0.32 -5.49 3.60
C TYR A 249 -0.24 -4.59 2.50
N LEU A 250 -1.24 -3.77 2.84
CA LEU A 250 -1.83 -2.86 1.89
C LEU A 250 -0.83 -1.80 1.40
N MET A 251 -0.02 -1.23 2.29
CA MET A 251 1.02 -0.27 1.88
C MET A 251 2.00 -0.91 0.90
N SER A 252 2.48 -2.12 1.20
CA SER A 252 3.34 -2.89 0.30
C SER A 252 2.68 -3.10 -1.07
N LEU A 253 1.39 -3.46 -1.09
CA LEU A 253 0.61 -3.67 -2.31
C LEU A 253 0.44 -2.37 -3.12
N ILE A 254 0.14 -1.23 -2.48
CA ILE A 254 0.03 0.07 -3.15
C ILE A 254 1.37 0.46 -3.77
N LEU A 255 2.49 0.27 -3.06
CA LEU A 255 3.82 0.56 -3.58
C LEU A 255 4.16 -0.29 -4.81
N LYS A 256 3.78 -1.58 -4.82
CA LYS A 256 3.90 -2.44 -6.00
C LYS A 256 3.07 -1.94 -7.17
N LYS A 257 1.81 -1.55 -6.93
CA LYS A 257 0.93 -0.98 -7.96
C LYS A 257 1.52 0.31 -8.55
N ILE A 258 2.08 1.18 -7.70
CA ILE A 258 2.77 2.40 -8.15
C ILE A 258 3.96 2.06 -9.04
N LEU A 259 4.84 1.15 -8.62
CA LEU A 259 5.99 0.72 -9.41
C LEU A 259 5.56 0.13 -10.75
N ALA A 260 4.60 -0.81 -10.75
CA ALA A 260 4.10 -1.46 -11.96
C ALA A 260 3.51 -0.46 -12.97
N LYS A 261 2.71 0.51 -12.50
CA LYS A 261 2.16 1.57 -13.36
C LYS A 261 3.27 2.42 -13.99
N ARG A 262 4.31 2.75 -13.21
CA ARG A 262 5.45 3.55 -13.67
C ARG A 262 6.37 2.79 -14.61
N MET A 263 6.48 1.47 -14.48
CA MET A 263 7.16 0.60 -15.45
C MET A 263 6.43 0.55 -16.80
N ALA A 264 5.10 0.57 -16.77
CA ALA A 264 4.27 0.52 -17.97
C ALA A 264 4.03 1.89 -18.62
N ALA A 265 4.37 2.99 -17.95
CA ALA A 265 4.11 4.34 -18.45
C ALA A 265 5.04 4.72 -19.61
N GLU A 266 4.47 5.30 -20.67
CA GLU A 266 5.23 5.77 -21.84
C GLU A 266 6.11 7.00 -21.52
N PHE A 267 5.65 7.85 -20.60
CA PHE A 267 6.32 9.11 -20.23
C PHE A 267 6.89 9.04 -18.82
N ASN A 268 8.20 9.21 -18.70
CA ASN A 268 8.88 9.27 -17.43
C ASN A 268 8.98 10.72 -16.92
N PHE A 269 8.51 10.95 -15.70
CA PHE A 269 8.67 12.20 -14.95
C PHE A 269 8.88 11.92 -13.46
N LYS A 270 9.35 12.90 -12.70
CA LYS A 270 9.66 12.68 -11.28
C LYS A 270 8.40 12.60 -10.43
N VAL A 271 8.35 11.56 -9.60
CA VAL A 271 7.31 11.32 -8.59
C VAL A 271 7.99 11.08 -7.25
N SER A 272 7.73 11.97 -6.29
CA SER A 272 8.20 11.81 -4.92
C SER A 272 7.13 11.15 -4.05
N LEU A 273 7.47 10.01 -3.47
CA LEU A 273 6.61 9.27 -2.53
C LEU A 273 7.05 9.54 -1.10
N PHE A 274 6.11 9.99 -0.26
CA PHE A 274 6.36 10.25 1.15
C PHE A 274 5.64 9.22 2.03
N ILE A 275 6.36 8.70 3.02
CA ILE A 275 5.84 7.79 4.03
C ILE A 275 6.40 8.18 5.39
N ASP A 276 5.51 8.57 6.29
CA ASP A 276 5.86 8.87 7.68
C ASP A 276 5.80 7.60 8.56
N GLU A 277 6.55 7.61 9.67
CA GLU A 277 6.70 6.47 10.57
C GLU A 277 7.02 5.14 9.84
N ALA A 278 7.87 5.23 8.81
CA ALA A 278 8.11 4.15 7.86
C ALA A 278 8.51 2.82 8.52
N HIS A 279 9.29 2.86 9.61
CA HIS A 279 9.73 1.67 10.35
C HIS A 279 8.59 0.71 10.74
N ARG A 280 7.37 1.24 10.96
CA ARG A 280 6.21 0.42 11.32
C ARG A 280 5.76 -0.50 10.18
N TYR A 281 6.03 -0.11 8.94
CA TYR A 281 5.48 -0.73 7.72
C TYR A 281 6.52 -1.47 6.90
N LEU A 282 7.80 -1.26 7.18
CA LEU A 282 8.90 -1.95 6.52
C LEU A 282 8.91 -3.45 6.86
N PRO A 283 9.35 -4.30 5.91
CA PRO A 283 9.52 -5.72 6.15
C PRO A 283 10.62 -5.95 7.19
N GLN A 284 10.33 -6.78 8.19
CA GLN A 284 11.29 -7.18 9.22
C GLN A 284 11.94 -8.53 8.89
N ASN A 285 11.22 -9.41 8.22
CA ASN A 285 11.70 -10.75 7.85
C ASN A 285 12.41 -10.72 6.49
N GLU A 286 13.57 -11.39 6.39
CA GLU A 286 14.30 -11.49 5.12
C GLU A 286 13.55 -12.29 4.05
N PHE A 287 12.75 -13.29 4.46
CA PHE A 287 11.98 -14.15 3.55
C PHE A 287 10.98 -13.35 2.68
N ASP A 288 10.34 -12.34 3.27
CA ASP A 288 9.36 -11.51 2.57
C ASP A 288 9.98 -10.26 1.91
N MET A 289 11.27 -10.01 2.12
CA MET A 289 11.94 -8.76 1.76
C MET A 289 11.95 -8.54 0.24
N SER A 290 12.31 -9.56 -0.55
CA SER A 290 12.42 -9.44 -2.02
C SER A 290 11.08 -9.14 -2.69
N GLU A 291 10.00 -9.69 -2.14
CA GLU A 291 8.64 -9.47 -2.59
C GLU A 291 7.96 -8.28 -1.91
N ASN A 292 8.63 -7.54 -1.03
CA ASN A 292 8.00 -6.39 -0.37
C ASN A 292 8.04 -5.15 -1.27
N GLY A 293 6.92 -4.43 -1.37
CA GLY A 293 6.80 -3.24 -2.22
C GLY A 293 7.78 -2.12 -1.87
N PHE A 294 8.14 -1.95 -0.59
CA PHE A 294 9.17 -0.98 -0.19
C PHE A 294 10.54 -1.35 -0.76
N PHE A 295 10.95 -2.61 -0.65
CA PHE A 295 12.25 -3.06 -1.13
C PHE A 295 12.33 -2.98 -2.67
N GLN A 296 11.29 -3.42 -3.37
CA GLN A 296 11.20 -3.33 -4.83
C GLN A 296 11.30 -1.87 -5.30
N LEU A 297 10.58 -0.96 -4.65
CA LEU A 297 10.61 0.46 -5.01
C LEU A 297 11.97 1.11 -4.70
N LEU A 298 12.59 0.82 -3.55
CA LEU A 298 13.94 1.30 -3.23
C LEU A 298 15.01 0.80 -4.22
N ARG A 299 14.85 -0.44 -4.72
CA ARG A 299 15.81 -1.05 -5.64
C ARG A 299 15.63 -0.57 -7.08
N GLU A 300 14.40 -0.41 -7.53
CA GLU A 300 14.08 -0.22 -8.96
C GLU A 300 13.41 1.11 -9.28
N GLY A 301 12.76 1.75 -8.31
CA GLY A 301 11.94 2.94 -8.50
C GLY A 301 12.67 4.11 -9.16
N ARG A 302 13.96 4.30 -8.85
CA ARG A 302 14.81 5.33 -9.49
C ARG A 302 14.84 5.24 -11.00
N LYS A 303 14.86 4.03 -11.57
CA LYS A 303 14.85 3.81 -13.03
C LYS A 303 13.59 4.38 -13.69
N TYR A 304 12.48 4.40 -12.94
CA TYR A 304 11.17 4.82 -13.40
C TYR A 304 10.75 6.19 -12.84
N GLY A 305 11.72 7.00 -12.40
CA GLY A 305 11.50 8.37 -11.94
C GLY A 305 10.84 8.47 -10.56
N ILE A 306 10.83 7.39 -9.78
CA ILE A 306 10.27 7.39 -8.42
C ILE A 306 11.39 7.63 -7.41
N SER A 307 11.23 8.65 -6.57
CA SER A 307 11.99 8.83 -5.33
C SER A 307 11.12 8.49 -4.13
N LEU A 308 11.73 7.93 -3.10
CA LEU A 308 11.04 7.54 -1.86
C LEU A 308 11.66 8.31 -0.72
N VAL A 309 10.84 9.05 0.01
CA VAL A 309 11.20 9.80 1.20
C VAL A 309 10.55 9.09 2.38
N LEU A 310 11.38 8.46 3.21
CA LEU A 310 10.95 7.78 4.42
C LEU A 310 11.25 8.67 5.61
N ALA A 311 10.27 8.91 6.48
CA ALA A 311 10.50 9.53 7.78
C ALA A 311 10.34 8.48 8.88
N THR A 312 11.23 8.51 9.87
CA THR A 312 11.20 7.58 11.00
C THR A 312 11.88 8.17 12.22
N GLN A 313 11.46 7.75 13.42
CA GLN A 313 12.18 8.02 14.67
C GLN A 313 13.02 6.83 15.14
N SER A 314 12.88 5.68 14.49
CA SER A 314 13.57 4.43 14.84
C SER A 314 14.39 3.97 13.63
N PRO A 315 15.57 4.56 13.37
CA PRO A 315 16.39 4.17 12.23
C PRO A 315 16.94 2.74 12.37
N LEU A 316 17.14 2.26 13.60
CA LEU A 316 17.60 0.89 13.91
C LEU A 316 16.60 -0.19 13.48
N ASP A 317 15.31 0.16 13.37
CA ASP A 317 14.24 -0.76 12.93
C ASP A 317 14.21 -0.93 11.40
N ILE A 318 15.08 -0.23 10.66
CA ILE A 318 15.23 -0.38 9.21
C ILE A 318 16.34 -1.39 8.95
N SER A 319 16.06 -2.47 8.20
CA SER A 319 17.09 -3.45 7.88
C SER A 319 18.28 -2.86 7.09
N PRO A 320 19.51 -3.38 7.27
CA PRO A 320 20.68 -2.89 6.53
C PRO A 320 20.51 -2.98 5.01
N LYS A 321 19.76 -3.99 4.55
CA LYS A 321 19.45 -4.19 3.13
C LYS A 321 18.62 -3.05 2.56
N LEU A 322 17.64 -2.54 3.31
CA LEU A 322 16.84 -1.37 2.92
C LEU A 322 17.68 -0.09 2.99
N LEU A 323 18.43 0.12 4.09
CA LEU A 323 19.30 1.29 4.27
C LEU A 323 20.33 1.43 3.14
N SER A 324 20.91 0.32 2.67
CA SER A 324 21.88 0.32 1.56
C SER A 324 21.34 0.90 0.24
N GLN A 325 20.02 0.98 0.07
CA GLN A 325 19.38 1.56 -1.11
C GLN A 325 19.10 3.05 -0.97
N ILE A 326 19.27 3.62 0.23
CA ILE A 326 19.06 5.03 0.54
C ILE A 326 20.40 5.77 0.47
N SER A 327 20.44 6.87 -0.28
CA SER A 327 21.69 7.61 -0.52
C SER A 327 21.74 8.96 0.18
N ASN A 328 20.58 9.50 0.56
CA ASN A 328 20.45 10.84 1.11
C ASN A 328 19.80 10.76 2.50
N PHE A 329 20.30 11.54 3.44
CA PHE A 329 19.81 11.53 4.81
C PHE A 329 19.58 12.96 5.28
N ILE A 330 18.47 13.19 5.97
CA ILE A 330 18.24 14.38 6.79
C ILE A 330 18.15 13.91 8.24
N ILE A 331 19.15 14.29 9.02
CA ILE A 331 19.34 13.81 10.38
C ILE A 331 19.06 14.97 11.32
N HIS A 332 17.96 14.87 12.05
CA HIS A 332 17.67 15.75 13.17
C HIS A 332 18.49 15.35 14.39
N ARG A 333 18.24 16.00 15.52
CA ARG A 333 18.82 15.58 16.79
C ARG A 333 18.60 14.08 17.03
N THR A 334 19.71 13.38 17.23
CA THR A 334 19.76 11.95 17.54
C THR A 334 20.16 11.76 19.01
N SER A 335 19.64 10.70 19.64
CA SER A 335 19.85 10.44 21.07
C SER A 335 21.12 9.65 21.36
N THR A 336 21.54 8.77 20.44
CA THR A 336 22.61 7.78 20.68
C THR A 336 23.64 7.74 19.57
N LEU A 337 24.88 7.37 19.92
CA LEU A 337 25.97 7.15 18.96
C LEU A 337 25.68 5.90 18.11
N ASP A 338 25.11 4.87 18.71
CA ASP A 338 24.74 3.61 18.03
C ASP A 338 23.85 3.83 16.79
N GLU A 339 22.90 4.77 16.86
CA GLU A 339 22.06 5.13 15.71
C GLU A 339 22.89 5.70 14.55
N LEU A 340 23.89 6.51 14.85
CA LEU A 340 24.77 7.11 13.85
C LEU A 340 25.72 6.08 13.23
N GLU A 341 26.30 5.21 14.06
CA GLU A 341 27.14 4.11 13.61
C GLU A 341 26.36 3.15 12.71
N TYR A 342 25.12 2.84 13.07
CA TYR A 342 24.24 1.98 12.27
C TYR A 342 23.91 2.58 10.89
N LEU A 343 23.70 3.89 10.81
CA LEU A 343 23.49 4.59 9.54
C LEU A 343 24.77 4.68 8.69
N ASN A 344 25.94 4.39 9.28
CA ASN A 344 27.26 4.43 8.64
C ASN A 344 27.54 5.77 7.95
N LEU A 345 27.31 6.88 8.67
CA LEU A 345 27.48 8.24 8.15
C LEU A 345 28.69 8.91 8.79
N GLU A 346 29.51 9.56 7.96
CA GLU A 346 30.71 10.28 8.40
C GLU A 346 30.35 11.69 8.92
N VAL A 347 29.57 11.75 10.00
CA VAL A 347 29.18 12.99 10.68
C VAL A 347 29.64 12.93 12.14
N PRO A 348 30.26 13.98 12.70
CA PRO A 348 30.59 14.02 14.13
C PRO A 348 29.32 14.01 15.01
N PHE A 349 29.25 13.10 15.97
CA PHE A 349 28.08 12.97 16.87
C PHE A 349 27.83 14.23 17.69
N GLU A 350 28.88 14.97 18.05
CA GLU A 350 28.82 16.23 18.81
C GLU A 350 28.08 17.35 18.06
N ILE A 351 27.97 17.24 16.73
CA ILE A 351 27.16 18.15 15.93
C ILE A 351 25.69 17.77 16.04
N LEU A 352 25.38 16.47 15.92
CA LEU A 352 24.02 15.95 15.90
C LEU A 352 23.33 16.06 17.25
N ASN A 353 24.04 15.76 18.35
CA ASN A 353 23.46 15.81 19.70
C ASN A 353 23.19 17.25 20.21
N LYS A 354 23.78 18.26 19.56
CA LYS A 354 23.60 19.71 19.84
C LYS A 354 22.63 20.40 18.88
N LEU A 355 21.96 19.67 17.99
CA LEU A 355 20.94 20.28 17.12
C LEU A 355 19.73 20.73 17.93
N ASP A 356 19.32 21.99 17.73
CA ASP A 356 18.05 22.49 18.26
C ASP A 356 16.85 21.91 17.50
N VAL A 357 15.66 22.04 18.07
CA VAL A 357 14.41 21.69 17.35
C VAL A 357 14.32 22.52 16.07
N GLY A 358 14.07 21.84 14.93
CA GLY A 358 14.06 22.50 13.62
C GLY A 358 15.45 22.72 13.01
N GLN A 359 16.52 22.18 13.59
CA GLN A 359 17.82 22.06 12.93
C GLN A 359 18.04 20.62 12.47
N ALA A 360 18.72 20.45 11.34
CA ALA A 360 19.12 19.15 10.85
C ALA A 360 20.50 19.20 10.16
N VAL A 361 21.12 18.04 10.04
CA VAL A 361 22.26 17.82 9.14
C VAL A 361 21.73 17.10 7.91
N ILE A 362 22.03 17.64 6.74
CA ILE A 362 21.79 16.97 5.47
C ILE A 362 23.08 16.24 5.11
N TYR A 363 22.99 14.94 4.84
CA TYR A 363 24.10 14.11 4.38
C TYR A 363 23.78 13.56 2.99
N LEU A 364 24.71 13.78 2.06
CA LEU A 364 24.52 13.55 0.63
C LEU A 364 25.67 12.71 0.08
N TYR A 365 25.35 11.75 -0.78
CA TYR A 365 26.36 10.96 -1.48
C TYR A 365 26.91 11.69 -2.72
N PRO A 366 28.25 11.78 -2.93
CA PRO A 366 29.31 11.14 -2.15
C PRO A 366 29.89 12.07 -1.07
N LYS A 367 29.47 11.86 0.18
CA LYS A 367 30.09 12.36 1.43
C LYS A 367 30.18 13.89 1.59
N PHE A 368 29.15 14.63 1.19
CA PHE A 368 28.98 16.02 1.57
C PHE A 368 27.93 16.12 2.68
N TYR A 369 28.25 16.77 3.80
CA TYR A 369 27.25 17.10 4.82
C TYR A 369 27.23 18.59 5.15
N GLN A 370 26.04 19.11 5.43
CA GLN A 370 25.82 20.51 5.76
C GLN A 370 24.76 20.64 6.86
N LYS A 371 25.01 21.49 7.85
CA LYS A 371 24.01 21.86 8.87
C LYS A 371 23.05 22.89 8.26
N VAL A 372 21.75 22.66 8.42
CA VAL A 372 20.68 23.52 7.88
C VAL A 372 19.68 23.89 8.97
N ASN A 373 19.02 25.02 8.78
CA ASN A 373 17.83 25.39 9.55
C ASN A 373 16.57 25.02 8.74
N ILE A 374 15.55 24.56 9.46
CA ILE A 374 14.30 24.11 8.86
C ILE A 374 13.25 25.12 9.25
N SER A 375 12.90 25.98 8.30
CA SER A 375 11.76 26.87 8.39
C SER A 375 10.56 26.20 7.71
N LEU A 376 9.41 26.26 8.38
CA LEU A 376 8.14 26.04 7.70
C LEU A 376 7.85 27.30 6.85
N PRO A 377 7.34 27.14 5.62
CA PRO A 377 6.84 28.28 4.84
C PRO A 377 5.79 29.04 5.67
N GLU A 378 5.76 30.38 5.57
CA GLU A 378 4.79 31.23 6.29
C GLU A 378 3.32 30.83 6.02
N GLU A 379 3.07 30.15 4.90
CA GLU A 379 1.76 29.65 4.46
C GLU A 379 1.31 28.33 5.13
N CYS A 380 2.12 27.75 6.03
CA CYS A 380 1.84 26.49 6.74
C CYS A 380 1.52 26.68 8.23
N GLY A 381 1.42 27.93 8.71
CA GLY A 381 1.13 28.31 10.11
C GLY A 381 -0.34 28.28 10.47
#